data_AF-A0A0G2AXJ3-F1
#
_entry.id   AF-A0A0G2AXJ3-F1
#
_cell.length_a   1.000
_cell.length_b   1.000
_cell.length_c   1.000
_cell.angle_alpha   90.00
_cell.angle_beta   90.00
_cell.angle_gamma   90.00
#
_symmetry.space_group_name_H-M   'P 1'
#
loop_
_entity.id
_entity.type
_entity.pdbx_description
1 polymer ?
#
loop_
_entity_poly.entity_id
_entity_poly.type
_entity_poly.pdbx_seq_one_letter_code
_entity_poly.pdbx_strand_id
1 'polypeptide(L)'
;MKSITAIVAVFALFAFGAQMASAQSVSIPYWGANPPILSCTGNYDPQNPPQAGPTRPCTSLCDLIFTARNVVYFAITLTLFAIATAMFLWGGFLMVVSGGSAERFGKGRKVLVNTAIGVALALGAFVIVATLLWAAGARLGVGGVGWPDIQCPIQ
;
A
#
# COMPACT_ATOMS: atom_id res chain seq x y z
N MET A 1 -18.05 -23.73 1.49
CA MET A 1 -17.18 -24.23 0.40
C MET A 1 -16.85 -23.13 -0.62
N LYS A 2 -17.82 -22.41 -1.21
CA LYS A 2 -17.55 -21.33 -2.19
C LYS A 2 -16.59 -20.22 -1.70
N SER A 3 -16.69 -19.81 -0.43
CA SER A 3 -15.78 -18.78 0.14
C SER A 3 -14.36 -19.28 0.39
N ILE A 4 -14.16 -20.59 0.62
CA ILE A 4 -12.84 -21.17 0.86
C ILE A 4 -12.08 -21.27 -0.45
N THR A 5 -12.76 -21.66 -1.54
CA THR A 5 -12.16 -21.70 -2.89
C THR A 5 -11.80 -20.30 -3.39
N ALA A 6 -12.62 -19.27 -3.07
CA ALA A 6 -12.30 -17.88 -3.38
C ALA A 6 -11.08 -17.37 -2.59
N ILE A 7 -10.98 -17.70 -1.29
CA ILE A 7 -9.82 -17.33 -0.46
C ILE A 7 -8.56 -18.04 -0.95
N VAL A 8 -8.63 -19.33 -1.28
CA VAL A 8 -7.49 -20.08 -1.83
C VAL A 8 -7.09 -19.59 -3.22
N ALA A 9 -8.03 -19.20 -4.07
CA ALA A 9 -7.73 -18.62 -5.38
C ALA A 9 -7.09 -17.22 -5.26
N VAL A 10 -7.56 -16.39 -4.32
CA VAL A 10 -6.93 -15.10 -4.00
C VAL A 10 -5.53 -15.33 -3.43
N PHE A 11 -5.34 -16.32 -2.55
CA PHE A 11 -4.03 -16.65 -1.97
C PHE A 11 -3.07 -17.27 -3.01
N ALA A 12 -3.58 -18.04 -3.98
CA ALA A 12 -2.80 -18.60 -5.07
C ALA A 12 -2.36 -17.53 -6.10
N LEU A 13 -3.24 -16.57 -6.41
CA LEU A 13 -2.88 -15.36 -7.15
C LEU A 13 -1.89 -14.49 -6.36
N PHE A 14 -2.03 -14.43 -5.04
CA PHE A 14 -1.09 -13.77 -4.14
C PHE A 14 0.28 -14.43 -4.15
N ALA A 15 0.36 -15.77 -4.16
CA ALA A 15 1.61 -16.53 -4.21
C ALA A 15 2.31 -16.42 -5.57
N PHE A 16 1.55 -16.34 -6.67
CA PHE A 16 2.09 -16.14 -8.02
C PHE A 16 2.58 -14.69 -8.23
N GLY A 17 1.90 -13.69 -7.64
CA GLY A 17 2.38 -12.30 -7.60
C GLY A 17 3.55 -12.07 -6.63
N ALA A 18 3.61 -12.83 -5.52
CA ALA A 18 4.68 -12.72 -4.52
C ALA A 18 6.06 -13.17 -5.03
N GLN A 19 6.12 -14.04 -6.04
CA GLN A 19 7.39 -14.42 -6.69
C GLN A 19 8.01 -13.28 -7.51
N MET A 20 7.27 -12.21 -7.81
CA MET A 20 7.77 -11.05 -8.56
C MET A 20 7.86 -9.78 -7.70
N ALA A 21 7.43 -9.81 -6.44
CA ALA A 21 7.52 -8.70 -5.52
C ALA A 21 8.89 -8.66 -4.79
N SER A 22 10.00 -8.81 -5.52
CA SER A 22 11.31 -8.42 -5.02
C SER A 22 11.59 -6.97 -5.41
N ALA A 23 10.90 -6.01 -4.78
CA ALA A 23 11.22 -4.59 -4.92
C ALA A 23 10.63 -3.81 -3.74
N GLN A 24 11.32 -3.84 -2.60
CA GLN A 24 11.05 -2.95 -1.48
C GLN A 24 12.09 -1.82 -1.50
N SER A 25 11.81 -0.76 -2.27
CA SER A 25 12.55 0.52 -2.19
C SER A 25 11.87 1.53 -1.24
N VAL A 26 10.66 1.25 -0.76
CA VAL A 26 9.98 2.03 0.30
C VAL A 26 9.73 1.14 1.50
N SER A 27 10.31 1.52 2.64
CA SER A 27 10.05 0.88 3.92
C SER A 27 8.63 1.20 4.36
N ILE A 28 7.72 0.22 4.24
CA ILE A 28 6.49 0.21 5.04
C ILE A 28 6.93 -0.26 6.42
N PRO A 29 6.71 0.51 7.49
CA PRO A 29 5.77 1.63 7.61
C PRO A 29 6.29 3.02 7.17
N TYR A 30 5.39 3.82 6.59
CA TYR A 30 5.60 5.22 6.19
C TYR A 30 5.64 6.17 7.41
N TRP A 31 6.52 5.91 8.37
CA TRP A 31 6.89 6.85 9.43
C TRP A 31 8.41 6.81 9.64
N GLY A 32 9.00 7.87 10.18
CA GLY A 32 10.46 7.98 10.33
C GLY A 32 11.15 8.64 9.13
N ALA A 33 12.21 8.03 8.61
CA ALA A 33 13.09 8.59 7.55
C ALA A 33 12.49 8.61 6.13
N ASN A 34 11.16 8.48 5.99
CA ASN A 34 10.49 8.54 4.70
C ASN A 34 10.39 10.00 4.22
N PRO A 35 10.46 10.25 2.90
CA PRO A 35 10.30 11.59 2.35
C PRO A 35 8.92 12.19 2.73
N PRO A 36 8.78 13.52 2.76
CA PRO A 36 7.48 14.16 3.00
C PRO A 36 6.44 13.71 1.96
N ILE A 37 5.16 13.74 2.34
CA ILE A 37 4.04 13.33 1.47
C ILE A 37 4.09 14.13 0.17
N LEU A 38 4.27 15.45 0.27
CA LEU A 38 4.51 16.31 -0.88
C LEU A 38 5.97 16.16 -1.32
N SER A 39 6.20 15.74 -2.56
CA SER A 39 7.54 15.58 -3.13
C SER A 39 8.15 16.89 -3.66
N CYS A 40 7.40 17.98 -3.63
CA CYS A 40 7.77 19.33 -4.06
C CYS A 40 6.97 20.37 -3.24
N THR A 41 7.63 21.41 -2.75
CA THR A 41 7.00 22.53 -2.05
C THR A 41 7.69 23.82 -2.49
N GLY A 42 7.25 24.47 -3.57
CA GLY A 42 7.90 25.67 -4.06
C GLY A 42 7.14 26.42 -5.16
N ASN A 43 7.36 27.74 -5.22
CA ASN A 43 6.96 28.62 -6.32
C ASN A 43 8.02 28.52 -7.43
N TYR A 44 7.62 28.49 -8.71
CA TYR A 44 8.58 28.31 -9.81
C TYR A 44 9.42 29.59 -10.03
N ASP A 45 10.70 29.55 -9.63
CA ASP A 45 11.68 30.60 -9.94
C ASP A 45 12.56 30.15 -11.14
N PRO A 46 12.45 30.80 -12.32
CA PRO A 46 13.25 30.47 -13.49
C PRO A 46 14.74 30.90 -13.38
N GLN A 47 15.12 31.72 -12.40
CA GLN A 47 16.49 32.22 -12.22
C GLN A 47 17.35 31.28 -11.35
N ASN A 48 16.72 30.45 -10.51
CA ASN A 48 17.37 29.44 -9.67
C ASN A 48 16.70 28.08 -9.86
N PRO A 49 17.08 27.29 -10.90
CA PRO A 49 16.49 25.98 -11.11
C PRO A 49 16.79 25.10 -9.88
N PRO A 50 15.76 24.48 -9.28
CA PRO A 50 15.90 23.78 -8.02
C PRO A 50 16.79 22.53 -8.17
N GLN A 51 17.81 22.45 -7.31
CA GLN A 51 18.53 21.21 -7.05
C GLN A 51 17.62 20.28 -6.25
N ALA A 52 17.71 18.96 -6.48
CA ALA A 52 16.84 17.94 -5.88
C ALA A 52 16.68 18.13 -4.35
N GLY A 53 15.58 18.75 -3.93
CA GLY A 53 15.30 19.12 -2.54
C GLY A 53 13.83 19.47 -2.34
N PRO A 54 13.35 19.52 -1.07
CA PRO A 54 11.93 19.71 -0.75
C PRO A 54 11.39 21.06 -1.24
N THR A 55 12.23 22.06 -1.45
CA THR A 55 11.88 23.41 -1.91
C THR A 55 11.75 23.55 -3.43
N ARG A 56 11.82 22.45 -4.20
CA ARG A 56 11.67 22.51 -5.66
C ARG A 56 10.22 22.81 -6.09
N PRO A 57 9.98 23.72 -7.06
CA PRO A 57 8.67 23.89 -7.67
C PRO A 57 8.13 22.63 -8.35
N CYS A 58 6.80 22.45 -8.28
CA CYS A 58 6.07 21.37 -8.93
C CYS A 58 5.79 21.73 -10.39
N THR A 59 6.71 21.42 -11.30
CA THR A 59 6.58 21.78 -12.73
C THR A 59 6.22 20.60 -13.62
N SER A 60 6.44 19.38 -13.14
CA SER A 60 6.34 18.17 -13.95
C SER A 60 5.25 17.23 -13.45
N LEU A 61 4.65 16.45 -14.37
CA LEU A 61 3.76 15.35 -14.01
C LEU A 61 4.46 14.30 -13.13
N CYS A 62 5.79 14.21 -13.21
CA CYS A 62 6.62 13.33 -12.41
C CYS A 62 6.49 13.63 -10.90
N ASP A 63 6.39 14.91 -10.54
CA ASP A 63 6.25 15.33 -9.14
C ASP A 63 4.87 14.98 -8.58
N LEU A 64 3.84 15.05 -9.42
CA LEU A 64 2.50 14.61 -9.07
C LEU A 64 2.48 13.09 -8.82
N ILE A 65 3.18 12.32 -9.67
CA ILE A 65 3.27 10.86 -9.53
C ILE A 65 4.06 10.48 -8.26
N PHE A 66 5.18 11.15 -7.95
CA PHE A 66 5.90 10.91 -6.69
C PHE A 66 5.08 11.24 -5.45
N THR A 67 4.31 12.34 -5.48
CA THR A 67 3.38 12.69 -4.40
C THR A 67 2.30 11.61 -4.26
N ALA A 68 1.71 11.15 -5.36
CA ALA A 68 0.70 10.09 -5.33
C ALA A 68 1.26 8.77 -4.75
N ARG A 69 2.52 8.42 -5.09
CA ARG A 69 3.23 7.27 -4.52
C ARG A 69 3.27 7.36 -3.00
N ASN A 70 3.75 8.50 -2.50
CA ASN A 70 3.90 8.77 -1.07
C ASN A 70 2.55 8.72 -0.33
N VAL A 71 1.49 9.28 -0.92
CA VAL A 71 0.12 9.22 -0.38
C VAL A 71 -0.37 7.78 -0.27
N VAL A 72 -0.16 6.94 -1.29
CA VAL A 72 -0.57 5.53 -1.28
C VAL A 72 0.17 4.76 -0.17
N TYR A 73 1.50 4.95 -0.04
CA TYR A 73 2.26 4.30 1.03
C TYR A 73 1.85 4.76 2.42
N PHE A 74 1.53 6.04 2.60
CA PHE A 74 0.96 6.56 3.84
C PHE A 74 -0.40 5.94 4.15
N ALA A 75 -1.29 5.83 3.17
CA ALA A 75 -2.62 5.23 3.33
C ALA A 75 -2.55 3.73 3.69
N ILE A 76 -1.63 2.98 3.06
CA ILE A 76 -1.40 1.56 3.39
C ILE A 76 -0.87 1.44 4.82
N THR A 77 0.08 2.30 5.19
CA THR A 77 0.65 2.33 6.54
C THR A 77 -0.41 2.60 7.61
N LEU A 78 -1.24 3.63 7.41
CA LEU A 78 -2.35 3.92 8.32
C LEU A 78 -3.33 2.75 8.42
N THR A 79 -3.66 2.12 7.30
CA THR A 79 -4.62 1.02 7.27
C THR A 79 -4.10 -0.20 8.02
N LEU A 80 -2.85 -0.60 7.75
CA LEU A 80 -2.25 -1.79 8.35
C LEU A 80 -1.92 -1.59 9.83
N PHE A 81 -1.38 -0.43 10.19
CA PHE A 81 -0.85 -0.26 11.53
C PHE A 81 -1.76 0.49 12.49
N ALA A 82 -2.59 1.42 12.02
CA ALA A 82 -3.56 2.08 12.89
C ALA A 82 -4.87 1.28 12.93
N ILE A 83 -5.50 1.09 11.77
CA ILE A 83 -6.86 0.53 11.71
C ILE A 83 -6.86 -0.98 12.00
N ALA A 84 -6.00 -1.76 11.33
CA ALA A 84 -6.01 -3.21 11.52
C ALA A 84 -5.59 -3.58 12.94
N THR A 85 -4.54 -2.95 13.49
CA THR A 85 -4.12 -3.17 14.88
C THR A 85 -5.24 -2.87 15.87
N ALA A 86 -5.94 -1.75 15.74
CA ALA A 86 -7.05 -1.40 16.63
C ALA A 86 -8.19 -2.43 16.56
N MET A 87 -8.53 -2.90 15.36
CA MET A 87 -9.56 -3.92 15.15
C MET A 87 -9.13 -5.31 15.64
N PHE A 88 -7.87 -5.69 15.47
CA PHE A 88 -7.31 -6.93 16.03
C PHE A 88 -7.33 -6.91 17.55
N LEU A 89 -6.96 -5.79 18.18
CA LEU A 89 -7.03 -5.61 19.63
C LEU A 89 -8.47 -5.69 20.12
N TRP A 90 -9.41 -5.01 19.45
CA TRP A 90 -10.83 -5.05 19.82
C TRP A 90 -11.44 -6.45 19.68
N GLY A 91 -11.16 -7.13 18.55
CA GLY A 91 -11.62 -8.50 18.31
C GLY A 91 -11.04 -9.49 19.31
N GLY A 92 -9.74 -9.36 19.62
CA GLY A 92 -9.05 -10.16 20.63
C GLY A 92 -9.61 -9.94 22.03
N PHE A 93 -9.78 -8.68 22.43
CA PHE A 93 -10.34 -8.31 23.73
C PHE A 93 -11.76 -8.86 23.93
N LEU A 94 -12.62 -8.78 22.91
CA LEU A 94 -13.98 -9.30 22.97
C LEU A 94 -14.04 -10.83 23.16
N MET A 95 -13.05 -11.56 22.63
CA MET A 95 -12.96 -13.00 22.84
C MET A 95 -12.49 -13.35 24.26
N VAL A 96 -11.53 -12.61 24.82
CA VAL A 96 -11.01 -12.85 26.18
C VAL A 96 -12.07 -12.55 27.24
N VAL A 97 -12.82 -11.46 27.09
CA VAL A 97 -13.88 -11.05 28.04
C VAL A 97 -15.19 -11.81 27.83
N SER A 98 -15.25 -12.74 26.86
CA SER A 98 -16.50 -13.44 26.53
C SER A 98 -17.08 -14.31 27.65
N GLY A 99 -16.27 -14.72 28.64
CA GLY A 99 -16.74 -15.41 29.85
C GLY A 99 -17.54 -16.70 29.59
N GLY A 100 -17.30 -17.36 28.45
CA GLY A 100 -18.03 -18.55 28.02
C GLY A 100 -19.32 -18.28 27.21
N SER A 101 -19.69 -17.02 26.96
CA SER A 101 -20.83 -16.70 26.09
C SER A 101 -20.49 -16.89 24.61
N ALA A 102 -21.16 -17.86 23.96
CA ALA A 102 -20.95 -18.18 22.55
C ALA A 102 -21.22 -16.97 21.62
N GLU A 103 -22.13 -16.07 22.02
CA GLU A 103 -22.48 -14.88 21.24
C GLU A 103 -21.32 -13.87 21.16
N ARG A 104 -20.67 -13.56 22.29
CA ARG A 104 -19.56 -12.61 22.32
C ARG A 104 -18.30 -13.19 21.67
N PHE A 105 -18.06 -14.48 21.86
CA PHE A 105 -16.99 -15.18 21.17
C PHE A 105 -17.19 -15.18 19.65
N GLY A 106 -18.42 -15.45 19.20
CA GLY A 106 -18.79 -15.40 17.78
C GLY A 106 -18.62 -14.01 17.17
N LYS A 107 -18.97 -12.95 17.90
CA LYS A 107 -18.74 -11.55 17.49
C LYS A 107 -17.25 -11.24 17.35
N GLY A 108 -16.41 -11.68 18.30
CA GLY A 108 -14.97 -11.43 18.29
C GLY A 108 -14.28 -12.11 17.10
N ARG A 109 -14.64 -13.39 16.85
CA ARG A 109 -14.16 -14.13 15.68
C ARG A 109 -14.57 -13.47 14.35
N LYS A 110 -15.81 -12.96 14.26
CA LYS A 110 -16.27 -12.24 13.07
C LYS A 110 -15.45 -10.97 12.82
N VAL A 111 -15.17 -10.19 13.88
CA VAL A 111 -14.33 -9.00 13.76
C VAL A 111 -12.95 -9.38 13.24
N LEU A 112 -12.28 -10.37 13.85
CA LEU A 112 -10.95 -10.80 13.42
C LEU A 112 -10.89 -11.28 11.96
N VAL A 113 -11.86 -12.09 11.54
CA VAL A 113 -11.92 -12.60 10.16
C VAL A 113 -12.18 -11.45 9.18
N ASN A 114 -13.10 -10.53 9.52
CA ASN A 114 -13.38 -9.38 8.68
C ASN A 114 -12.17 -8.43 8.57
N THR A 115 -11.44 -8.23 9.67
CA THR A 115 -10.20 -7.45 9.65
C THR A 115 -9.13 -8.10 8.78
N ALA A 116 -8.94 -9.43 8.90
CA ALA A 116 -8.00 -10.17 8.06
C ALA A 116 -8.35 -10.07 6.57
N ILE A 117 -9.64 -10.16 6.22
CA ILE A 117 -10.11 -9.97 4.84
C ILE A 117 -9.83 -8.54 4.37
N GLY A 118 -10.09 -7.53 5.20
CA GLY A 118 -9.81 -6.13 4.86
C GLY A 118 -8.32 -5.89 4.57
N VAL A 119 -7.43 -6.45 5.39
CA VAL A 119 -5.97 -6.39 5.17
C VAL A 119 -5.57 -7.10 3.87
N ALA A 120 -6.11 -8.29 3.63
CA ALA A 120 -5.84 -9.05 2.41
C ALA A 120 -6.31 -8.29 1.15
N LEU A 121 -7.45 -7.60 1.21
CA LEU A 121 -7.94 -6.78 0.10
C LEU A 121 -7.06 -5.54 -0.14
N ALA A 122 -6.62 -4.85 0.92
CA ALA A 122 -5.75 -3.69 0.80
C ALA A 122 -4.41 -4.04 0.13
N LEU A 123 -3.78 -5.13 0.60
CA LEU A 123 -2.54 -5.63 0.00
C LEU A 123 -2.77 -6.20 -1.40
N GLY A 124 -3.89 -6.90 -1.61
CA GLY A 124 -4.26 -7.45 -2.92
C GLY A 124 -4.44 -6.36 -3.98
N ALA A 125 -5.12 -5.26 -3.64
CA ALA A 125 -5.27 -4.12 -4.53
C ALA A 125 -3.91 -3.52 -4.93
N PHE A 126 -2.99 -3.38 -3.99
CA PHE A 126 -1.63 -2.89 -4.26
C PHE A 126 -0.88 -3.80 -5.25
N VAL A 127 -0.92 -5.11 -5.02
CA VAL A 127 -0.27 -6.10 -5.90
C VAL A 127 -0.90 -6.12 -7.30
N ILE A 128 -2.24 -6.06 -7.39
CA ILE A 128 -2.94 -6.03 -8.68
C ILE A 128 -2.51 -4.81 -9.49
N VAL A 129 -2.52 -3.62 -8.88
CA VAL A 129 -2.11 -2.37 -9.57
C VAL A 129 -0.64 -2.46 -10.00
N ALA A 130 0.26 -2.93 -9.12
CA ALA A 130 1.66 -3.10 -9.46
C ALA A 130 1.87 -4.07 -10.64
N THR A 131 1.11 -5.17 -10.67
CA THR A 131 1.17 -6.17 -11.74
C THR A 131 0.63 -5.61 -13.06
N LEU A 132 -0.45 -4.82 -13.01
CA LEU A 132 -1.01 -4.17 -14.20
C LEU A 132 -0.04 -3.14 -14.79
N LEU A 133 0.58 -2.31 -13.94
CA LEU A 133 1.59 -1.34 -14.37
C LEU A 133 2.80 -2.05 -14.99
N TRP A 134 3.26 -3.13 -14.38
CA TRP A 134 4.38 -3.91 -14.90
C TRP A 134 4.03 -4.53 -16.27
N ALA A 135 2.86 -5.14 -16.38
CA ALA A 135 2.38 -5.73 -17.62
C ALA A 135 2.11 -4.70 -18.73
N ALA A 136 1.77 -3.46 -18.37
CA ALA A 136 1.63 -2.35 -19.30
C ALA A 136 3.00 -1.83 -19.76
N GLY A 137 3.95 -1.61 -18.84
CA GLY A 137 5.30 -1.16 -19.16
C GLY A 137 6.07 -2.15 -20.03
N ALA A 138 5.93 -3.45 -19.75
CA ALA A 138 6.48 -4.52 -20.58
C ALA A 138 5.95 -4.49 -22.02
N ARG A 139 4.67 -4.13 -22.22
CA ARG A 139 4.06 -4.01 -23.56
C ARG A 139 4.47 -2.74 -24.29
N LEU A 140 4.78 -1.67 -23.56
CA LEU A 140 5.18 -0.37 -24.11
C LEU A 140 6.70 -0.27 -24.37
N GLY A 141 7.47 -1.33 -24.09
CA GLY A 141 8.92 -1.37 -24.33
C GLY A 141 9.76 -0.54 -23.35
N VAL A 142 9.14 0.00 -22.29
CA VAL A 142 9.79 0.86 -21.28
C VAL A 142 10.30 0.09 -20.07
N GLY A 143 10.34 -1.25 -20.14
CA GLY A 143 10.67 -2.13 -19.02
C GLY A 143 9.51 -2.24 -18.02
N GLY A 144 9.62 -3.19 -17.09
CA GLY A 144 8.58 -3.46 -16.10
C GLY A 144 8.46 -2.34 -15.07
N VAL A 145 7.58 -1.36 -15.30
CA VAL A 145 7.33 -0.27 -14.34
C VAL A 145 6.38 -0.75 -13.23
N GLY A 146 6.89 -0.85 -12.00
CA GLY A 146 6.08 -1.12 -10.82
C GLY A 146 5.84 0.15 -10.02
N TRP A 147 4.71 0.25 -9.30
CA TRP A 147 4.49 1.35 -8.35
C TRP A 147 5.66 1.58 -7.35
N PRO A 148 6.38 0.54 -6.89
CA PRO A 148 7.58 0.73 -6.08
C PRO A 148 8.72 1.46 -6.80
N ASP A 149 8.86 1.30 -8.11
CA ASP A 149 10.05 1.73 -8.86
C ASP A 149 9.71 2.66 -10.03
N ILE A 150 8.65 3.48 -9.90
CA ILE A 150 8.39 4.54 -10.87
C ILE A 150 9.52 5.56 -10.78
N GLN A 151 10.53 5.37 -11.62
CA GLN A 151 11.59 6.32 -11.86
C GLN A 151 11.17 7.18 -13.04
N CYS A 152 11.05 8.48 -12.81
CA CYS A 152 10.88 9.44 -13.87
C CYS A 152 12.27 9.89 -14.30
N PRO A 153 12.82 9.38 -15.42
CA PRO A 153 13.99 10.02 -16.01
C PRO A 153 13.54 11.42 -16.45
N ILE A 154 14.09 12.44 -15.78
CA ILE A 154 14.08 13.81 -16.27
C ILE A 154 14.81 13.80 -17.61
N GLN A 155 14.02 13.76 -18.69
CA GLN A 155 14.46 14.10 -20.04
C GLN A 155 14.12 15.58 -20.24
#